data_AF-A0A379XSB8-F1
#
_entry.id   AF-A0A379XSB8-F1
#
_cell.length_a   1.000
_cell.length_b   1.000
_cell.length_c   1.000
_cell.angle_alpha   90.00
_cell.angle_beta   90.00
_cell.angle_gamma   90.00
#
_symmetry.space_group_name_H-M   'P 1'
#
loop_
_entity.id
_entity.type
_entity.pdbx_description
1 polymer ?
#
loop_
_entity_poly.entity_id
_entity_poly.type
_entity_poly.pdbx_seq_one_letter_code
_entity_poly.pdbx_strand_id
1 'polypeptide(L)'
;MTIPFTHETLPTDPKAAIRQMKQALRAQIGDVQTVFDRLSVTIAARVEEINDLKAQGQPVWPMIPFSELAMGNISDATRAEVKRRGCAVIKGHFPRERALAWDQSMLDYLDKNHFDEVYKGPGDNFFGTLERLPA
;
A
#
# COMPACT_ATOMS: atom_id res chain seq x y z
N MET A 1 32.09 -1.88 -1.77
CA MET A 1 32.15 -0.76 -2.74
C MET A 1 31.07 0.23 -2.35
N THR A 2 31.46 1.38 -1.82
CA THR A 2 30.55 2.51 -1.61
C THR A 2 30.20 3.09 -2.97
N ILE A 3 28.90 3.14 -3.27
CA ILE A 3 28.40 3.62 -4.55
C ILE A 3 28.43 5.15 -4.51
N PRO A 4 29.16 5.85 -5.40
CA PRO A 4 29.49 7.28 -5.25
C PRO A 4 28.31 8.24 -5.45
N PHE A 5 27.08 7.72 -5.62
CA PHE A 5 25.86 8.51 -5.83
C PHE A 5 24.81 8.32 -4.72
N THR A 6 25.10 7.53 -3.69
CA THR A 6 24.18 7.33 -2.57
C THR A 6 24.40 8.39 -1.49
N HIS A 7 23.30 8.86 -0.89
CA HIS A 7 23.33 9.82 0.20
C HIS A 7 22.53 9.26 1.38
N GLU A 8 23.07 9.34 2.61
CA GLU A 8 22.38 8.89 3.84
C GLU A 8 21.37 9.93 4.34
N THR A 9 21.51 11.19 3.91
CA THR A 9 20.61 12.30 4.19
C THR A 9 20.22 12.99 2.88
N LEU A 10 19.21 13.87 2.92
CA LEU A 10 18.80 14.63 1.74
C LEU A 10 19.98 15.43 1.17
N PRO A 11 20.42 15.20 -0.08
CA PRO A 11 21.51 15.96 -0.67
C PRO A 11 21.17 17.44 -0.78
N THR A 12 22.17 18.29 -0.57
CA THR A 12 22.06 19.75 -0.70
C THR A 12 21.70 20.19 -2.12
N ASP A 13 22.08 19.41 -3.14
CA ASP A 13 21.62 19.54 -4.52
C ASP A 13 21.02 18.21 -5.04
N PRO A 14 19.70 18.02 -4.88
CA PRO A 14 19.02 16.82 -5.38
C PRO A 14 19.13 16.64 -6.90
N LYS A 15 19.22 17.73 -7.68
CA LYS A 15 19.30 17.64 -9.15
C LYS A 15 20.66 17.13 -9.59
N ALA A 16 21.75 17.56 -8.94
CA ALA A 16 23.08 17.01 -9.19
C ALA A 16 23.17 15.52 -8.81
N ALA A 17 22.67 15.16 -7.61
CA ALA A 17 22.64 13.77 -7.16
C ALA A 17 21.87 12.86 -8.12
N ILE A 18 20.69 13.29 -8.60
CA ILE A 18 19.89 12.51 -9.58
C ILE A 18 20.64 12.33 -10.91
N ARG A 19 21.32 13.37 -11.42
CA ARG A 19 22.10 13.27 -12.67
C ARG A 19 23.22 12.23 -12.53
N GLN A 20 23.98 12.30 -11.44
CA GLN A 20 25.08 11.37 -11.16
C GLN A 20 24.58 9.93 -10.99
N MET A 21 23.51 9.73 -10.20
CA MET A 21 22.87 8.43 -10.02
C MET A 21 22.41 7.83 -11.36
N LYS A 22 21.69 8.60 -12.17
CA LYS A 22 21.18 8.12 -13.47
C LYS A 22 22.32 7.73 -14.42
N GLN A 23 23.42 8.49 -14.45
CA GLN A 23 24.58 8.17 -15.28
C GLN A 23 25.26 6.88 -14.82
N ALA A 24 25.51 6.75 -13.51
CA ALA A 24 26.16 5.58 -12.93
C ALA A 24 25.31 4.31 -13.10
N LEU A 25 24.00 4.38 -12.84
CA LEU A 25 23.11 3.23 -13.02
C LEU A 25 22.98 2.80 -14.48
N ARG A 26 22.90 3.73 -15.43
CA ARG A 26 22.90 3.38 -16.86
C ARG A 26 24.20 2.70 -17.28
N ALA A 27 25.35 3.19 -16.82
CA ALA A 27 26.64 2.56 -17.10
C ALA A 27 26.74 1.15 -16.47
N GLN A 28 26.20 0.95 -15.26
CA GLN A 28 26.20 -0.34 -14.58
C GLN A 28 25.26 -1.37 -15.24
N ILE A 29 24.09 -0.92 -15.70
CA ILE A 29 23.08 -1.81 -16.33
C ILE A 29 23.43 -2.09 -17.80
N GLY A 30 24.04 -1.13 -18.49
CA GLY A 30 24.27 -1.19 -19.93
C GLY A 30 23.00 -0.79 -20.69
N ASP A 31 22.42 -1.73 -21.43
CA ASP A 31 21.19 -1.48 -22.19
C ASP A 31 19.95 -1.49 -21.28
N VAL A 32 19.67 -0.32 -20.70
CA VAL A 32 18.50 -0.11 -19.85
C VAL A 32 17.19 -0.35 -20.59
N GLN A 33 17.12 -0.03 -21.89
CA GLN A 33 15.88 -0.18 -22.65
C GLN A 33 15.51 -1.65 -22.80
N THR A 34 16.46 -2.49 -23.23
CA THR A 34 16.23 -3.94 -23.36
C THR A 34 15.84 -4.58 -22.01
N VAL A 35 16.51 -4.18 -20.92
CA VAL A 35 16.14 -4.67 -19.57
C VAL A 35 14.74 -4.23 -19.17
N PHE A 36 14.37 -2.98 -19.49
CA PHE A 36 13.06 -2.42 -19.21
C PHE A 36 11.95 -3.08 -20.04
N ASP A 37 12.19 -3.37 -21.31
CA ASP A 37 11.23 -4.03 -22.19
C ASP A 37 10.93 -5.46 -21.70
N ARG A 38 11.97 -6.20 -21.29
CA ARG A 38 11.81 -7.53 -20.68
C ARG A 38 11.01 -7.48 -19.37
N LEU A 39 11.27 -6.48 -18.53
CA LEU A 39 10.51 -6.25 -17.30
C LEU A 39 9.04 -5.92 -17.63
N SER A 40 8.81 -5.07 -18.63
CA SER A 40 7.48 -4.64 -19.06
C SER A 40 6.64 -5.81 -19.55
N VAL A 41 7.21 -6.74 -20.34
CA VAL A 41 6.51 -7.98 -20.75
C VAL A 41 6.06 -8.79 -19.54
N THR A 42 6.94 -8.93 -18.53
CA THR A 42 6.61 -9.70 -17.32
C THR A 42 5.48 -9.04 -16.53
N ILE A 43 5.49 -7.71 -16.42
CA ILE A 43 4.44 -6.94 -15.73
C ILE A 43 3.13 -6.98 -16.51
N ALA A 44 3.17 -6.84 -17.84
CA ALA A 44 1.99 -6.89 -18.70
C ALA A 44 1.22 -8.21 -18.54
N ALA A 45 1.93 -9.34 -18.50
CA ALA A 45 1.31 -10.64 -18.21
C ALA A 45 0.59 -10.68 -16.84
N ARG A 46 1.10 -9.96 -15.82
CA ARG A 46 0.41 -9.84 -14.52
C ARG A 46 -0.82 -8.95 -14.59
N VAL A 47 -0.78 -7.91 -15.41
CA VAL A 47 -1.95 -7.05 -15.66
C VAL A 47 -3.04 -7.84 -16.37
N GLU A 48 -2.70 -8.67 -17.35
CA GLU A 48 -3.64 -9.58 -18.02
C GLU A 48 -4.31 -10.53 -17.01
N GLU A 49 -3.53 -11.23 -16.18
CA GLU A 49 -4.07 -12.07 -15.10
C GLU A 49 -5.03 -11.32 -14.16
N ILE A 50 -4.71 -10.06 -13.83
CA ILE A 50 -5.56 -9.22 -12.97
C ILE A 50 -6.86 -8.87 -13.69
N ASN A 51 -6.79 -8.52 -14.97
CA ASN A 51 -7.96 -8.18 -15.77
C ASN A 51 -8.88 -9.39 -15.96
N ASP A 52 -8.32 -10.58 -16.18
CA ASP A 52 -9.09 -11.82 -16.29
C ASP A 52 -9.83 -12.14 -15.00
N LEU A 53 -9.16 -12.02 -13.84
CA LEU A 53 -9.81 -12.22 -12.54
C LEU A 53 -10.95 -11.22 -12.31
N LYS A 54 -10.74 -9.94 -12.67
CA LYS A 54 -11.78 -8.91 -12.59
C LYS A 54 -12.96 -9.22 -13.52
N ALA A 55 -12.70 -9.65 -14.75
CA ALA A 55 -13.74 -10.02 -15.71
C ALA A 55 -14.56 -11.23 -15.23
N GLN A 56 -13.93 -12.14 -14.48
CA GLN A 56 -14.59 -13.27 -13.83
C GLN A 56 -15.31 -12.91 -12.52
N GLY A 57 -15.24 -11.65 -12.08
CA GLY A 57 -15.81 -11.20 -10.80
C GLY A 57 -15.09 -11.76 -9.56
N GLN A 58 -13.88 -12.31 -9.72
CA GLN A 58 -13.10 -12.83 -8.61
C GLN A 58 -12.32 -11.72 -7.89
N PRO A 59 -12.12 -11.83 -6.56
CA PRO A 59 -11.25 -10.92 -5.85
C PRO A 59 -9.80 -11.09 -6.34
N VAL A 60 -9.17 -9.99 -6.73
CA VAL A 60 -7.74 -9.97 -7.11
C VAL A 60 -6.84 -10.13 -5.87
N TRP A 61 -7.34 -9.68 -4.72
CA TRP A 61 -6.62 -9.70 -3.46
C TRP A 61 -6.82 -11.07 -2.81
N PRO A 62 -5.75 -11.71 -2.31
CA PRO A 62 -5.87 -12.93 -1.52
C PRO A 62 -6.71 -12.65 -0.27
N MET A 63 -7.82 -13.39 -0.12
CA MET A 63 -8.75 -13.25 1.00
C MET A 63 -8.47 -14.34 2.02
N ILE A 64 -7.96 -13.96 3.20
CA ILE A 64 -7.54 -14.90 4.24
C ILE A 64 -8.46 -14.77 5.44
N PRO A 65 -9.20 -15.82 5.85
CA PRO A 65 -9.95 -15.80 7.10
C PRO A 65 -9.01 -15.69 8.29
N PHE A 66 -9.32 -14.81 9.25
CA PHE A 66 -8.52 -14.69 10.47
C PHE A 66 -8.51 -15.99 11.28
N SER A 67 -9.57 -16.79 11.23
CA SER A 67 -9.62 -18.10 11.88
C SER A 67 -8.51 -19.03 11.41
N GLU A 68 -8.27 -19.12 10.10
CA GLU A 68 -7.18 -19.92 9.54
C GLU A 68 -5.82 -19.37 9.94
N LEU A 69 -5.66 -18.04 9.96
CA LEU A 69 -4.43 -17.38 10.38
C LEU A 69 -4.13 -17.66 11.86
N ALA A 70 -5.12 -17.53 12.73
CA ALA A 70 -5.01 -17.72 14.18
C ALA A 70 -4.69 -19.19 14.54
N MET A 71 -5.17 -20.14 13.73
CA MET A 71 -4.87 -21.56 13.88
C MET A 71 -3.53 -21.97 13.21
N GLY A 72 -2.88 -21.07 12.47
CA GLY A 72 -1.66 -21.37 11.73
C GLY A 72 -1.88 -22.18 10.44
N ASN A 73 -3.13 -22.34 9.99
CA ASN A 73 -3.55 -23.23 8.91
C ASN A 73 -3.53 -22.55 7.53
N ILE A 74 -2.56 -21.69 7.27
CA ILE A 74 -2.43 -21.01 5.97
C ILE A 74 -1.65 -21.88 4.99
N SER A 75 -2.32 -22.27 3.90
CA SER A 75 -1.75 -23.09 2.84
C SER A 75 -0.55 -22.42 2.15
N ASP A 76 0.36 -23.23 1.61
CA ASP A 76 1.48 -22.72 0.81
C ASP A 76 1.02 -22.01 -0.46
N ALA A 77 -0.11 -22.42 -1.04
CA ALA A 77 -0.72 -21.75 -2.19
C ALA A 77 -1.15 -20.32 -1.82
N THR A 78 -1.83 -20.14 -0.69
CA THR A 78 -2.20 -18.82 -0.18
C THR A 78 -0.96 -17.96 0.12
N ARG A 79 0.08 -18.54 0.74
CA ARG A 79 1.36 -17.84 0.98
C ARG A 79 2.03 -17.40 -0.32
N ALA A 80 2.03 -18.26 -1.33
CA ALA A 80 2.57 -17.94 -2.64
C ALA A 80 1.74 -16.85 -3.33
N GLU A 81 0.42 -16.86 -3.18
CA GLU A 81 -0.46 -15.86 -3.74
C GLU A 81 -0.23 -14.48 -3.11
N VAL A 82 -0.08 -14.40 -1.78
CA VAL A 82 0.30 -13.15 -1.10
C VAL A 82 1.64 -12.62 -1.60
N LYS A 83 2.65 -13.49 -1.75
CA LYS A 83 3.95 -13.10 -2.33
C LYS A 83 3.83 -12.63 -3.79
N ARG A 84 2.94 -13.25 -4.56
CA ARG A 84 2.69 -12.91 -5.96
C ARG A 84 1.97 -11.57 -6.10
N ARG A 85 1.01 -11.29 -5.22
CA ARG A 85 0.14 -10.10 -5.28
C ARG A 85 0.70 -8.91 -4.49
N GLY A 86 1.56 -9.15 -3.50
CA GLY A 86 2.11 -8.11 -2.62
C GLY A 86 1.12 -7.52 -1.63
N CYS A 87 -0.08 -8.11 -1.49
CA CYS A 87 -1.14 -7.67 -0.60
C CYS A 87 -1.98 -8.86 -0.12
N ALA A 88 -2.80 -8.63 0.91
CA ALA A 88 -3.78 -9.59 1.42
C ALA A 88 -4.89 -8.85 2.18
N VAL A 89 -6.09 -9.44 2.22
CA VAL A 89 -7.16 -9.02 3.13
C VAL A 89 -7.36 -10.10 4.18
N ILE A 90 -7.19 -9.74 5.46
CA ILE A 90 -7.52 -10.63 6.57
C ILE A 90 -8.99 -10.39 6.98
N LYS A 91 -9.87 -11.33 6.63
CA LYS A 91 -11.30 -11.23 6.90
C LYS A 91 -11.61 -11.62 8.34
N GLY A 92 -12.35 -10.76 9.03
CA GLY A 92 -12.73 -10.99 10.42
C GLY A 92 -11.54 -10.92 11.39
N HIS A 93 -10.51 -10.12 11.07
CA HIS A 93 -9.35 -9.93 11.94
C HIS A 93 -9.77 -9.51 13.36
N PHE A 94 -10.79 -8.67 13.45
CA PHE A 94 -11.49 -8.39 14.69
C PHE A 94 -12.98 -8.68 14.52
N PRO A 95 -13.67 -9.08 15.60
CA PRO A 95 -15.13 -9.11 15.60
C PRO A 95 -15.69 -7.74 15.21
N ARG A 96 -16.76 -7.72 14.40
CA ARG A 96 -17.36 -6.48 13.89
C ARG A 96 -17.76 -5.53 15.03
N GLU A 97 -18.35 -6.05 16.10
CA GLU A 97 -18.78 -5.27 17.25
C GLU A 97 -17.62 -4.56 17.94
N ARG A 98 -16.47 -5.22 18.06
CA ARG A 98 -15.26 -4.61 18.63
C ARG A 98 -14.76 -3.47 17.75
N ALA A 99 -14.74 -3.64 16.43
CA ALA A 99 -14.32 -2.58 15.51
C ALA A 99 -15.25 -1.36 15.59
N LEU A 100 -16.56 -1.57 15.66
CA LEU A 100 -17.53 -0.48 15.82
C LEU A 100 -17.42 0.21 17.19
N ALA A 101 -17.18 -0.55 18.26
CA ALA A 101 -16.96 0.01 19.59
C ALA A 101 -15.68 0.86 19.64
N TRP A 102 -14.61 0.44 18.94
CA TRP A 102 -13.40 1.25 18.81
C TRP A 102 -13.66 2.53 18.03
N ASP A 103 -14.40 2.47 16.93
CA ASP A 103 -14.81 3.65 16.16
C ASP A 103 -15.54 4.67 17.04
N GLN A 104 -16.55 4.21 17.79
CA GLN A 104 -17.26 5.08 18.74
C GLN A 104 -16.33 5.63 19.82
N SER A 105 -15.43 4.81 20.37
CA SER A 105 -14.50 5.26 21.41
C SER A 105 -13.53 6.34 20.91
N MET A 106 -13.18 6.33 19.61
CA MET A 106 -12.36 7.37 18.98
C MET A 106 -13.16 8.67 18.83
N LEU A 107 -14.42 8.60 18.42
CA LEU A 107 -15.30 9.78 18.38
C LEU A 107 -15.46 10.40 19.76
N ASP A 108 -15.76 9.60 20.78
CA ASP A 108 -15.88 10.06 22.16
C ASP A 108 -14.58 10.71 22.67
N TYR A 109 -13.42 10.20 22.22
CA TYR A 109 -12.13 10.79 22.56
C TYR A 109 -11.94 12.16 21.91
N LEU A 110 -12.28 12.32 20.62
CA LEU A 110 -12.21 13.61 19.94
C LEU A 110 -13.13 14.65 20.59
N ASP A 111 -14.35 14.25 20.93
CA ASP A 111 -15.35 15.10 21.58
C ASP A 111 -14.88 15.55 22.98
N LYS A 112 -14.40 14.61 23.82
CA LYS A 112 -13.88 14.93 25.16
C LYS A 112 -12.71 15.91 25.15
N ASN A 113 -11.95 15.95 24.06
CA ASN A 113 -10.81 16.82 23.90
C ASN A 113 -11.12 18.09 23.10
N HIS A 114 -12.41 18.36 22.82
CA HIS A 114 -12.87 19.53 22.07
C HIS A 114 -12.08 19.71 20.75
N PHE A 115 -11.83 18.60 20.05
CA PHE A 115 -10.94 18.60 18.89
C PHE A 115 -11.37 19.63 17.84
N ASP A 116 -12.67 19.78 17.61
CA ASP A 116 -13.24 20.76 16.67
C ASP A 116 -12.95 22.23 17.05
N GLU A 117 -12.72 22.51 18.33
CA GLU A 117 -12.40 23.86 18.81
C GLU A 117 -10.88 24.13 18.77
N VAL A 118 -10.09 23.09 19.04
CA VAL A 118 -8.63 23.14 19.15
C VAL A 118 -7.95 23.05 17.79
N TYR A 119 -8.46 22.20 16.89
CA TYR A 119 -7.89 21.99 15.57
C TYR A 119 -8.49 22.94 14.54
N LYS A 120 -7.78 24.05 14.28
CA LYS A 120 -8.09 25.02 13.22
C LYS A 120 -7.04 25.00 12.11
N GLY A 121 -6.55 23.80 11.78
CA GLY A 121 -5.60 23.61 10.69
C GLY A 121 -6.19 24.03 9.34
N PRO A 122 -5.37 24.26 8.30
CA PRO A 122 -5.88 24.47 6.94
C PRO A 122 -6.75 23.26 6.61
N GLY A 123 -8.07 23.45 6.55
CA GLY A 123 -9.03 22.37 6.46
C GLY A 123 -8.72 21.49 5.25
N ASP A 124 -8.16 20.32 5.49
CA ASP A 124 -8.12 19.27 4.50
C ASP A 124 -9.57 18.85 4.26
N ASN A 125 -10.15 19.33 3.16
CA ASN A 125 -11.45 18.92 2.63
C ASN A 125 -11.51 17.42 2.24
N PHE A 126 -10.58 16.60 2.72
CA PHE A 126 -10.50 15.18 2.40
C PHE A 126 -11.61 14.36 3.07
N PHE A 127 -12.09 14.80 4.24
CA PHE A 127 -13.16 14.12 5.01
C PHE A 127 -14.48 14.92 5.09
N GLY A 128 -14.54 16.12 4.51
CA GLY A 128 -15.71 17.00 4.59
C GLY A 128 -16.95 16.52 3.82
N THR A 129 -16.84 15.47 3.00
CA THR A 129 -17.96 14.88 2.24
C THR A 129 -18.64 13.70 2.95
N LEU A 130 -18.19 13.33 4.15
CA LEU A 130 -18.97 12.43 5.00
C LEU A 130 -20.07 13.25 5.69
N GLU A 131 -21.15 13.53 4.96
CA GLU A 131 -22.38 14.03 5.54
C GLU A 131 -22.78 13.12 6.70
N ARG A 132 -22.89 13.70 7.91
CA ARG A 132 -23.51 13.04 9.06
C ARG A 132 -24.93 12.67 8.63
N LEU A 133 -25.22 11.38 8.46
CA LEU A 133 -26.60 10.91 8.43
C LEU A 133 -27.24 11.27 9.78
N PRO A 134 -28.39 11.96 9.79
CA PRO A 134 -29.05 12.36 11.03
C PRO A 134 -29.55 11.13 11.81
N ALA A 135 -29.59 11.30 13.13
CA ALA A 135 -30.03 10.30 14.11
C ALA A 135 -31.49 9.85 13.93
#